data_AF-A0A6G5ZW59-F1
#
_entry.id   AF-A0A6G5ZW59-F1
#
_cell.length_a   1.000
_cell.length_b   1.000
_cell.length_c   1.000
_cell.angle_alpha   90.00
_cell.angle_beta   90.00
_cell.angle_gamma   90.00
#
_symmetry.space_group_name_H-M   'P 1'
#
loop_
_entity.id
_entity.type
_entity.pdbx_description
1 polymer ?
#
loop_
_entity_poly.entity_id
_entity_poly.type
_entity_poly.pdbx_seq_one_letter_code
_entity_poly.pdbx_strand_id
1 'polypeptide(L)'
;GTLGRIRAKANSNVKFDPKAIVANLTCKKPDQHFKPYLKQHLPKRLHYANNRRIEDIHLLVERRWHVAKRPGDVFKKITGKCYFHGDHGYDNKINSMQTVFLGYGPSFKYKTKVPPFENIELYNLMCDLLGLKPAPNNGTHGSLNHLLRSSIYRPVMPDEIARPLHPVATTPSSDYDLGCSCDDKNRLDELSRRPYSKGTEEKHLLYGRPAVLFRTKYSLLHHHDFESGYSETFQMPL
;
A
#
# COMPACT_ATOMS: atom_id res chain seq x y z
N GLY A 1 -1.56 6.58 -24.62
CA GLY A 1 -2.75 5.77 -24.35
C GLY A 1 -3.26 6.05 -22.97
N THR A 2 -3.78 5.02 -22.31
CA THR A 2 -4.44 5.04 -20.98
C THR A 2 -3.47 5.10 -19.78
N LEU A 3 -2.17 4.96 -20.03
CA LEU A 3 -1.07 5.28 -19.13
C LEU A 3 0.09 5.87 -19.92
N GLY A 4 1.00 6.56 -19.25
CA GLY A 4 2.26 7.03 -19.83
C GLY A 4 3.47 6.52 -19.07
N ARG A 5 4.52 6.15 -19.80
CA ARG A 5 5.85 5.88 -19.24
C ARG A 5 6.87 6.62 -20.09
N ILE A 6 7.80 7.34 -19.47
CA ILE A 6 8.75 8.20 -20.17
C ILE A 6 10.19 7.76 -19.86
N ARG A 7 10.98 7.59 -20.92
CA ARG A 7 12.43 7.42 -20.87
C ARG A 7 13.11 8.25 -21.95
N ALA A 8 14.41 8.45 -21.80
CA ALA A 8 15.23 9.00 -22.88
C ALA A 8 15.17 8.10 -24.12
N LYS A 9 15.19 8.69 -25.31
CA LYS A 9 15.24 7.94 -26.58
C LYS A 9 16.57 7.21 -26.76
N ALA A 10 17.66 7.86 -26.37
CA ALA A 10 19.00 7.26 -26.32
C ALA A 10 19.32 6.84 -24.88
N ASN A 11 19.84 5.63 -24.69
CA ASN A 11 20.09 5.04 -23.38
C ASN A 11 21.15 5.80 -22.54
N SER A 12 22.01 6.59 -23.18
CA SER A 12 23.14 7.31 -22.56
C SER A 12 22.94 8.83 -22.49
N ASN A 13 21.70 9.32 -22.51
CA ASN A 13 21.47 10.77 -22.48
C ASN A 13 21.71 11.36 -21.08
N VAL A 14 22.93 11.88 -20.86
CA VAL A 14 23.36 12.53 -19.60
C VAL A 14 22.50 13.74 -19.24
N LYS A 15 21.78 14.34 -20.20
CA LYS A 15 20.87 15.48 -19.96
C LYS A 15 19.45 15.07 -19.52
N PHE A 16 19.16 13.79 -19.39
CA PHE A 16 17.84 13.32 -18.96
C PHE A 16 17.67 13.47 -17.45
N ASP A 17 16.84 14.43 -17.04
CA ASP A 17 16.47 14.64 -15.64
C ASP A 17 14.98 14.32 -15.40
N PRO A 18 14.66 13.16 -14.79
CA PRO A 18 13.30 12.79 -14.44
C PRO A 18 12.57 13.79 -13.53
N LYS A 19 13.28 14.38 -12.57
CA LYS A 19 12.68 15.29 -11.59
C LYS A 19 12.25 16.59 -12.27
N ALA A 20 13.11 17.14 -13.13
CA ALA A 20 12.79 18.33 -13.91
C ALA A 20 11.59 18.08 -14.85
N ILE A 21 11.52 16.92 -15.50
CA ILE A 21 10.37 16.56 -16.36
C ILE A 21 9.08 16.46 -15.54
N VAL A 22 9.10 15.78 -14.38
CA VAL A 22 7.93 15.67 -13.51
C VAL A 22 7.48 17.06 -13.02
N ALA A 23 8.39 17.93 -12.60
CA ALA A 23 8.08 19.29 -12.19
C ALA A 23 7.45 20.11 -13.33
N ASN A 24 7.98 19.96 -14.55
CA ASN A 24 7.44 20.63 -15.74
C ASN A 24 6.07 20.10 -16.18
N LEU A 25 5.69 18.89 -15.78
CA LEU A 25 4.38 18.31 -16.06
C LEU A 25 3.38 18.47 -14.90
N THR A 26 3.81 18.96 -13.74
CA THR A 26 2.95 19.07 -12.55
C THR A 26 2.12 20.35 -12.62
N CYS A 27 0.78 20.19 -12.55
CA CYS A 27 -0.20 21.27 -12.39
C CYS A 27 -0.06 22.43 -13.40
N LYS A 28 0.18 22.12 -14.68
CA LYS A 28 0.34 23.14 -15.74
C LYS A 28 -0.98 23.63 -16.34
N LYS A 29 -2.06 22.89 -16.09
CA LYS A 29 -3.42 23.26 -16.49
C LYS A 29 -4.40 22.98 -15.35
N PRO A 30 -5.45 23.80 -15.18
CA PRO A 30 -6.49 23.54 -14.19
C PRO A 30 -7.25 22.25 -14.47
N ASP A 31 -7.44 21.89 -15.74
CA ASP A 31 -8.15 20.71 -16.24
C ASP A 31 -7.18 19.61 -16.72
N GLN A 32 -6.05 19.43 -16.01
CA GLN A 32 -5.04 18.46 -16.44
C GLN A 32 -5.49 17.00 -16.22
N HIS A 33 -5.77 16.28 -17.31
CA HIS A 33 -6.28 14.90 -17.30
C HIS A 33 -5.23 13.78 -17.13
N PHE A 34 -4.05 14.12 -16.59
CA PHE A 34 -3.05 13.14 -16.17
C PHE A 34 -2.18 13.74 -15.06
N LYS A 35 -1.61 12.87 -14.22
CA LYS A 35 -0.69 13.28 -13.16
C LYS A 35 0.67 12.60 -13.33
N PRO A 36 1.77 13.36 -13.42
CA PRO A 36 3.11 12.79 -13.46
C PRO A 36 3.54 12.32 -12.06
N TYR A 37 4.22 11.19 -12.02
CA TYR A 37 4.84 10.63 -10.82
C TYR A 37 6.24 10.15 -11.15
N LEU A 38 7.17 10.34 -10.21
CA LEU A 38 8.27 9.40 -10.12
C LEU A 38 7.71 8.07 -9.61
N LYS A 39 8.14 6.94 -10.17
CA LYS A 39 7.52 5.63 -9.90
C LYS A 39 7.44 5.28 -8.41
N GLN A 40 8.39 5.72 -7.59
CA GLN A 40 8.39 5.51 -6.14
C GLN A 40 7.27 6.26 -5.39
N HIS A 41 6.74 7.34 -5.98
CA HIS A 41 5.64 8.16 -5.44
C HIS A 41 4.26 7.71 -5.94
N LEU A 42 4.18 6.70 -6.81
CA LEU A 42 2.89 6.10 -7.17
C LEU A 42 2.21 5.52 -5.92
N PRO A 43 0.86 5.49 -5.89
CA PRO A 43 0.12 4.83 -4.80
C PRO A 43 0.62 3.41 -4.58
N LYS A 44 1.05 3.07 -3.35
CA LYS A 44 1.69 1.78 -3.04
C LYS A 44 0.83 0.58 -3.42
N ARG A 45 -0.50 0.70 -3.31
CA ARG A 45 -1.49 -0.30 -3.75
C ARG A 45 -1.37 -0.76 -5.21
N LEU A 46 -0.70 0.00 -6.07
CA LEU A 46 -0.47 -0.40 -7.46
C LEU A 46 0.67 -1.41 -7.59
N HIS A 47 1.55 -1.52 -6.59
CA HIS A 47 2.76 -2.35 -6.60
C HIS A 47 3.61 -2.18 -7.88
N TYR A 48 3.58 -0.98 -8.49
CA TYR A 48 4.12 -0.71 -9.82
C TYR A 48 5.38 0.18 -9.81
N ALA A 49 6.43 -0.28 -9.13
CA ALA A 49 7.70 0.46 -9.05
C ALA A 49 8.96 -0.42 -9.04
N ASN A 50 8.90 -1.60 -8.41
CA ASN A 50 10.07 -2.45 -8.17
C ASN A 50 10.42 -3.35 -9.37
N ASN A 51 10.71 -2.74 -10.52
CA ASN A 51 11.24 -3.46 -11.67
C ASN A 51 12.03 -2.51 -12.58
N ARG A 52 13.20 -2.95 -13.08
CA ARG A 52 14.02 -2.18 -14.03
C ARG A 52 13.31 -1.82 -15.34
N ARG A 53 12.27 -2.57 -15.71
CA ARG A 53 11.44 -2.33 -16.91
C ARG A 53 10.35 -1.28 -16.69
N ILE A 54 10.17 -0.82 -15.44
CA ILE A 54 9.27 0.30 -15.13
C ILE A 54 10.13 1.56 -15.15
N GLU A 55 9.89 2.40 -16.16
CA GLU A 55 10.55 3.70 -16.29
C GLU A 55 10.33 4.58 -15.05
N ASP A 56 11.29 5.46 -14.75
CA ASP A 56 11.26 6.30 -13.55
C ASP A 56 10.10 7.29 -13.54
N ILE A 57 9.62 7.71 -14.71
CA ILE A 57 8.49 8.62 -14.85
C ILE A 57 7.26 7.85 -15.33
N HIS A 58 6.19 7.94 -14.55
CA HIS A 58 4.88 7.40 -14.86
C HIS A 58 3.86 8.53 -14.97
N LEU A 59 2.93 8.44 -15.92
CA LEU A 59 1.79 9.33 -16.04
C LEU A 59 0.53 8.52 -15.72
N LEU A 60 -0.09 8.81 -14.57
CA LEU A 60 -1.38 8.24 -14.19
C LEU A 60 -2.46 9.07 -14.90
N VAL A 61 -3.13 8.47 -15.88
CA VAL A 61 -4.07 9.17 -16.76
C VAL A 61 -5.49 9.04 -16.20
N GLU A 62 -6.26 10.12 -16.30
CA GLU A 62 -7.67 10.13 -15.91
C GLU A 62 -8.50 9.19 -16.80
N ARG A 63 -9.51 8.55 -16.22
CA ARG A 63 -10.45 7.69 -16.96
C ARG A 63 -11.02 8.45 -18.17
N ARG A 64 -11.13 7.77 -19.32
CA ARG A 64 -11.63 8.29 -20.61
C ARG A 64 -10.68 9.24 -21.34
N TRP A 65 -9.45 9.43 -20.85
CA TRP A 65 -8.45 10.26 -21.50
C TRP A 65 -7.25 9.44 -21.99
N HIS A 66 -6.60 9.94 -23.04
CA HIS A 66 -5.31 9.43 -23.49
C HIS A 66 -4.23 10.50 -23.37
N VAL A 67 -3.02 10.06 -23.06
CA VAL A 67 -1.80 10.86 -23.21
C VAL A 67 -1.03 10.43 -24.45
N ALA A 68 -0.55 11.39 -25.23
CA ALA A 68 0.30 11.20 -26.40
C ALA A 68 1.45 12.20 -26.37
N LYS A 69 2.59 11.88 -27.01
CA LYS A 69 3.76 12.76 -27.02
C LYS A 69 3.52 14.01 -27.87
N ARG A 70 2.86 13.87 -29.00
CA ARG A 70 2.55 14.96 -29.93
C ARG A 70 1.25 14.68 -30.72
N PRO A 71 0.59 15.70 -31.28
CA PRO A 71 -0.66 15.53 -32.02
C PRO A 71 -0.56 14.54 -33.19
N GLY A 72 0.59 14.47 -33.87
CA GLY A 72 0.84 13.56 -34.98
C GLY A 72 0.83 12.07 -34.63
N ASP A 73 0.86 11.72 -33.34
CA ASP A 73 0.75 10.32 -32.89
C ASP A 73 -0.71 9.87 -32.72
N VAL A 74 -1.69 10.76 -32.98
CA VAL A 74 -3.13 10.48 -32.89
C VAL A 74 -3.72 10.31 -34.30
N PHE A 75 -4.10 9.08 -34.64
CA PHE A 75 -4.68 8.76 -35.95
C PHE A 75 -6.19 9.07 -35.98
N LYS A 76 -6.57 10.06 -36.79
CA LYS A 76 -7.96 10.46 -37.02
C LYS A 76 -8.40 10.11 -38.44
N LYS A 77 -9.68 9.78 -38.59
CA LYS A 77 -10.38 9.67 -39.88
C LYS A 77 -10.50 11.07 -40.52
N ILE A 78 -10.79 11.11 -41.81
CA ILE A 78 -11.13 12.35 -42.55
C ILE A 78 -12.28 13.10 -41.85
N THR A 79 -13.22 12.37 -41.24
CA THR A 79 -14.34 12.91 -40.47
C THR A 79 -13.95 13.56 -39.13
N GLY A 80 -12.66 13.60 -38.79
CA GLY A 80 -12.13 14.14 -37.53
C GLY A 80 -12.28 13.20 -36.32
N LYS A 81 -12.96 12.04 -36.49
CA LYS A 81 -13.16 11.03 -35.42
C LYS A 81 -11.99 10.06 -35.33
N CYS A 82 -11.75 9.49 -34.15
CA CYS A 82 -10.81 8.38 -33.96
C CYS A 82 -11.36 7.07 -34.55
N TYR A 83 -10.48 6.10 -34.80
CA TYR A 83 -10.87 4.74 -35.22
C TYR A 83 -11.34 3.86 -34.06
N PHE A 84 -10.90 4.14 -32.84
CA PHE A 84 -11.27 3.41 -31.63
C PHE A 84 -12.26 4.21 -30.77
N HIS A 85 -13.06 3.49 -29.99
CA HIS A 85 -14.10 4.07 -29.13
C HIS A 85 -14.01 3.58 -27.67
N GLY A 86 -13.10 2.66 -27.36
CA GLY A 86 -12.85 2.15 -26.03
C GLY A 86 -11.38 1.75 -25.88
N ASP A 87 -10.87 1.87 -24.66
CA ASP A 87 -9.51 1.48 -24.30
C ASP A 87 -9.46 1.17 -22.79
N HIS A 88 -8.40 0.50 -22.34
CA HIS A 88 -8.19 0.08 -20.95
C HIS A 88 -6.72 0.21 -20.53
N GLY A 89 -6.42 -0.01 -19.24
CA GLY A 89 -5.06 0.14 -18.67
C GLY A 89 -4.91 1.31 -17.70
N TYR A 90 -6.01 1.94 -17.31
CA TYR A 90 -6.05 2.93 -16.24
C TYR A 90 -5.80 2.30 -14.86
N ASP A 91 -5.89 3.11 -13.82
CA ASP A 91 -5.86 2.66 -12.42
C ASP A 91 -6.81 1.48 -12.15
N ASN A 92 -6.28 0.42 -11.53
CA ASN A 92 -7.00 -0.84 -11.30
C ASN A 92 -8.22 -0.71 -10.37
N LYS A 93 -8.36 0.39 -9.61
CA LYS A 93 -9.55 0.66 -8.79
C LYS A 93 -10.68 1.36 -9.56
N ILE A 94 -10.46 1.77 -10.81
CA ILE A 94 -11.52 2.37 -11.62
C ILE A 94 -12.58 1.31 -11.93
N ASN A 95 -13.85 1.67 -11.75
CA ASN A 95 -14.98 0.74 -11.95
C ASN A 95 -15.00 0.13 -13.37
N SER A 96 -14.69 0.91 -14.41
CA SER A 96 -14.63 0.40 -15.78
C SER A 96 -13.45 -0.54 -16.06
N MET A 97 -12.51 -0.69 -15.13
CA MET A 97 -11.39 -1.64 -15.21
C MET A 97 -11.64 -2.92 -14.40
N GLN A 98 -12.75 -3.01 -13.66
CA GLN A 98 -13.12 -4.25 -12.97
C GLN A 98 -13.47 -5.32 -14.00
N THR A 99 -13.21 -6.58 -13.67
CA THR A 99 -13.45 -7.72 -14.55
C THR A 99 -14.27 -8.81 -13.86
N VAL A 100 -14.65 -9.82 -14.63
CA VAL A 100 -15.52 -10.91 -14.20
C VAL A 100 -14.74 -12.03 -13.51
N PHE A 101 -15.36 -12.64 -12.51
CA PHE A 101 -15.00 -13.95 -11.97
C PHE A 101 -16.27 -14.77 -11.75
N LEU A 102 -16.25 -16.03 -12.18
CA LEU A 102 -17.31 -17.01 -11.92
C LEU A 102 -16.66 -18.38 -11.65
N GLY A 103 -16.82 -18.87 -10.43
CA GLY A 103 -16.44 -20.22 -10.05
C GLY A 103 -17.63 -21.17 -10.17
N TYR A 104 -17.53 -22.19 -11.02
CA TYR A 104 -18.53 -23.25 -11.14
C TYR A 104 -17.85 -24.62 -11.10
N GLY A 105 -18.40 -25.53 -10.30
CA GLY A 105 -17.89 -26.88 -10.12
C GLY A 105 -18.18 -27.44 -8.74
N PRO A 106 -17.83 -28.70 -8.48
CA PRO A 106 -18.11 -29.38 -7.21
C PRO A 106 -17.41 -28.71 -6.03
N SER A 107 -16.23 -28.12 -6.23
CA SER A 107 -15.45 -27.48 -5.17
C SER A 107 -15.96 -26.11 -4.75
N PHE A 108 -16.68 -25.40 -5.64
CA PHE A 108 -17.20 -24.05 -5.37
C PHE A 108 -18.56 -24.11 -4.67
N LYS A 109 -18.84 -23.14 -3.79
CA LYS A 109 -20.15 -22.98 -3.17
C LYS A 109 -21.24 -22.72 -4.21
N TYR A 110 -22.41 -23.31 -4.02
CA TYR A 110 -23.54 -23.13 -4.92
C TYR A 110 -24.24 -21.79 -4.68
N LYS A 111 -24.66 -21.11 -5.76
CA LYS A 111 -25.46 -19.86 -5.73
C LYS A 111 -24.97 -18.83 -4.68
N THR A 112 -23.67 -18.72 -4.52
CA THR A 112 -23.06 -17.86 -3.49
C THR A 112 -22.42 -16.65 -4.17
N LYS A 113 -22.83 -15.45 -3.74
CA LYS A 113 -22.16 -14.20 -4.10
C LYS A 113 -21.08 -13.91 -3.07
N VAL A 114 -19.90 -13.50 -3.53
CA VAL A 114 -18.77 -13.14 -2.68
C VAL A 114 -18.38 -11.67 -2.90
N PRO A 115 -17.68 -11.03 -1.93
CA PRO A 115 -17.11 -9.71 -2.14
C PRO A 115 -16.11 -9.69 -3.32
N PRO A 116 -15.86 -8.53 -3.95
CA PRO A 116 -14.78 -8.37 -4.91
C PRO A 116 -13.43 -8.71 -4.26
N PHE A 117 -12.53 -9.28 -5.05
CA PHE A 117 -11.18 -9.63 -4.63
C PHE A 117 -10.20 -9.39 -5.79
N GLU A 118 -8.89 -9.41 -5.50
CA GLU A 118 -7.85 -9.17 -6.50
C GLU A 118 -7.48 -10.46 -7.24
N ASN A 119 -7.21 -10.37 -8.54
CA ASN A 119 -6.91 -11.55 -9.36
C ASN A 119 -5.61 -12.27 -8.96
N ILE A 120 -4.71 -11.61 -8.22
CA ILE A 120 -3.49 -12.21 -7.67
C ILE A 120 -3.79 -13.36 -6.70
N GLU A 121 -4.97 -13.36 -6.08
CA GLU A 121 -5.41 -14.40 -5.15
C GLU A 121 -5.77 -15.72 -5.86
N LEU A 122 -6.05 -15.67 -7.17
CA LEU A 122 -6.52 -16.83 -7.94
C LEU A 122 -5.47 -17.93 -8.07
N TYR A 123 -4.18 -17.59 -8.04
CA TYR A 123 -3.12 -18.60 -8.16
C TYR A 123 -3.16 -19.61 -7.00
N ASN A 124 -3.31 -19.13 -5.76
CA ASN A 124 -3.44 -19.98 -4.58
C ASN A 124 -4.71 -20.85 -4.67
N LEU A 125 -5.85 -20.24 -5.05
CA LEU A 125 -7.12 -20.95 -5.24
C LEU A 125 -7.01 -22.08 -6.28
N MET A 126 -6.37 -21.83 -7.42
CA MET A 126 -6.15 -22.86 -8.45
C MET A 126 -5.23 -23.98 -7.95
N CYS A 127 -4.19 -23.65 -7.18
CA CYS A 127 -3.32 -24.65 -6.55
C CYS A 127 -4.13 -25.53 -5.59
N ASP A 128 -4.96 -24.94 -4.73
CA ASP A 128 -5.84 -25.68 -3.81
C ASP A 128 -6.75 -26.65 -4.58
N LEU A 129 -7.42 -26.17 -5.63
CA LEU A 129 -8.32 -26.99 -6.46
C LEU A 129 -7.62 -28.19 -7.13
N LEU A 130 -6.32 -28.08 -7.40
CA LEU A 130 -5.50 -29.11 -8.02
C LEU A 130 -4.70 -29.95 -7.00
N GLY A 131 -4.81 -29.67 -5.70
CA GLY A 131 -4.02 -30.33 -4.66
C GLY A 131 -2.52 -30.00 -4.72
N LEU A 132 -2.16 -28.82 -5.24
CA LEU A 132 -0.78 -28.37 -5.40
C LEU A 132 -0.37 -27.45 -4.25
N LYS A 133 0.92 -27.50 -3.88
CA LYS A 133 1.54 -26.48 -3.03
C LYS A 133 1.90 -25.27 -3.89
N PRO A 134 1.34 -24.07 -3.65
CA PRO A 134 1.68 -22.89 -4.44
C PRO A 134 3.14 -22.48 -4.24
N ALA A 135 3.78 -21.98 -5.30
CA ALA A 135 5.06 -21.28 -5.20
C ALA A 135 4.89 -19.91 -4.51
N PRO A 136 5.96 -19.29 -3.99
CA PRO A 136 5.88 -17.96 -3.40
C PRO A 136 5.26 -16.94 -4.35
N ASN A 137 4.22 -16.25 -3.90
CA ASN A 137 3.45 -15.29 -4.69
C ASN A 137 2.89 -14.18 -3.78
N ASN A 138 2.20 -13.19 -4.37
CA ASN A 138 1.69 -12.03 -3.64
C ASN A 138 0.26 -12.20 -3.09
N GLY A 139 -0.43 -13.29 -3.43
CA GLY A 139 -1.76 -13.57 -2.89
C GLY A 139 -1.69 -14.04 -1.44
N THR A 140 -2.71 -13.71 -0.65
CA THR A 140 -2.84 -14.16 0.75
C THR A 140 -3.52 -15.53 0.80
N HIS A 141 -2.74 -16.62 0.89
CA HIS A 141 -3.28 -17.98 0.89
C HIS A 141 -4.31 -18.18 2.01
N GLY A 142 -5.53 -18.60 1.65
CA GLY A 142 -6.66 -18.76 2.56
C GLY A 142 -7.67 -17.60 2.52
N SER A 143 -7.33 -16.45 1.94
CA SER A 143 -8.23 -15.28 1.80
C SER A 143 -9.53 -15.65 1.05
N LEU A 144 -9.43 -16.54 0.05
CA LEU A 144 -10.54 -17.01 -0.78
C LEU A 144 -11.17 -18.33 -0.31
N ASN A 145 -10.85 -18.83 0.90
CA ASN A 145 -11.46 -20.07 1.42
C ASN A 145 -12.99 -20.00 1.44
N HIS A 146 -13.55 -18.80 1.62
CA HIS A 146 -14.99 -18.59 1.64
C HIS A 146 -15.70 -18.85 0.30
N LEU A 147 -14.96 -19.02 -0.82
CA LEU A 147 -15.49 -19.44 -2.13
C LEU A 147 -15.73 -20.95 -2.22
N LEU A 148 -15.00 -21.74 -1.42
CA LEU A 148 -14.95 -23.20 -1.51
C LEU A 148 -15.96 -23.86 -0.56
N ARG A 149 -16.48 -25.03 -0.95
CA ARG A 149 -17.33 -25.85 -0.08
C ARG A 149 -16.57 -26.47 1.08
N SER A 150 -15.34 -26.91 0.79
CA SER A 150 -14.39 -27.44 1.75
C SER A 150 -13.06 -26.71 1.55
N SER A 151 -12.56 -26.07 2.61
CA SER A 151 -11.26 -25.38 2.56
C SER A 151 -10.14 -26.40 2.63
N ILE A 152 -9.25 -26.40 1.64
CA ILE A 152 -8.10 -27.32 1.58
C ILE A 152 -6.94 -26.77 2.42
N TYR A 153 -6.76 -25.45 2.42
CA TYR A 153 -5.74 -24.77 3.19
C TYR A 153 -6.30 -24.14 4.47
N ARG A 154 -5.59 -24.34 5.59
CA ARG A 154 -5.87 -23.68 6.87
C ARG A 154 -4.77 -22.66 7.16
N PRO A 155 -5.04 -21.35 7.06
CA PRO A 155 -4.05 -20.33 7.38
C PRO A 155 -3.67 -20.39 8.86
N VAL A 156 -2.40 -20.12 9.15
CA VAL A 156 -1.85 -20.01 10.51
C VAL A 156 -1.36 -18.58 10.68
N MET A 157 -1.60 -18.00 11.86
CA MET A 157 -1.07 -16.68 12.18
C MET A 157 0.46 -16.73 12.23
N PRO A 158 1.17 -15.73 11.68
CA PRO A 158 2.61 -15.69 11.75
C PRO A 158 3.08 -15.52 13.21
N ASP A 159 4.14 -16.22 13.57
CA ASP A 159 4.76 -16.09 14.89
C ASP A 159 5.40 -14.71 15.06
N GLU A 160 5.18 -14.12 16.23
CA GLU A 160 5.85 -12.88 16.60
C GLU A 160 7.36 -13.09 16.75
N ILE A 161 8.16 -12.24 16.09
CA ILE A 161 9.61 -12.34 16.10
C ILE A 161 10.23 -11.47 17.21
N ALA A 162 9.69 -10.27 17.43
CA ALA A 162 10.16 -9.36 18.46
C ALA A 162 9.07 -9.14 19.50
N ARG A 163 9.38 -9.44 20.77
CA ARG A 163 8.51 -9.15 21.91
C ARG A 163 8.86 -7.76 22.47
N PRO A 164 7.88 -7.04 23.03
CA PRO A 164 8.14 -5.72 23.61
C PRO A 164 9.02 -5.85 24.85
N LEU A 165 9.93 -4.90 25.03
CA LEU A 165 10.71 -4.77 26.25
C LEU A 165 9.83 -4.25 27.38
N HIS A 166 10.14 -4.68 28.60
CA HIS A 166 9.56 -4.05 29.79
C HIS A 166 10.16 -2.66 29.91
N PRO A 167 9.32 -1.61 30.02
CA PRO A 167 9.82 -0.25 30.11
C PRO A 167 10.74 -0.08 31.32
N VAL A 168 11.93 0.46 31.06
CA VAL A 168 12.91 0.81 32.08
C VAL A 168 12.44 2.07 32.81
N ALA A 169 12.74 2.16 34.11
CA ALA A 169 12.41 3.30 34.94
C ALA A 169 12.86 4.62 34.29
N THR A 170 12.01 5.65 34.38
CA THR A 170 12.28 7.00 33.87
C THR A 170 13.52 7.58 34.54
N THR A 171 14.52 7.97 33.74
CA THR A 171 15.62 8.82 34.18
C THR A 171 15.14 10.27 34.32
N PRO A 172 15.73 11.06 35.22
CA PRO A 172 15.30 12.44 35.45
C PRO A 172 15.42 13.29 34.17
N SER A 173 14.53 14.28 34.04
CA SER A 173 14.48 15.17 32.87
C SER A 173 15.76 16.00 32.66
N SER A 174 16.60 16.12 33.70
CA SER A 174 17.93 16.75 33.62
C SER A 174 18.92 16.01 32.73
N ASP A 175 18.67 14.74 32.42
CA ASP A 175 19.58 13.89 31.64
C ASP A 175 19.39 14.03 30.13
N TYR A 176 18.42 14.84 29.70
CA TYR A 176 18.03 14.99 28.30
C TYR A 176 18.26 16.42 27.79
N ASP A 177 19.32 16.63 27.00
CA ASP A 177 19.53 17.86 26.22
C ASP A 177 19.15 17.63 24.75
N LEU A 178 17.85 17.67 24.48
CA LEU A 178 17.27 17.40 23.15
C LEU A 178 16.90 18.69 22.39
N GLY A 179 17.13 19.87 22.97
CA GLY A 179 16.73 21.15 22.38
C GLY A 179 15.22 21.40 22.30
N CYS A 180 14.41 20.61 23.00
CA CYS A 180 12.96 20.79 23.08
C CYS A 180 12.59 21.80 24.18
N SER A 181 11.71 22.75 23.88
CA SER A 181 11.12 23.66 24.89
C SER A 181 9.63 23.38 25.07
N CYS A 182 9.16 23.48 26.31
CA CYS A 182 7.74 23.36 26.64
C CYS A 182 7.38 24.53 27.55
N ASP A 183 6.49 25.40 27.07
CA ASP A 183 6.16 26.68 27.72
C ASP A 183 5.39 26.45 29.03
N ASP A 184 4.55 25.42 29.07
CA ASP A 184 3.74 25.05 30.23
C ASP A 184 4.02 23.61 30.68
N LYS A 185 4.05 23.38 32.00
CA LYS A 185 4.27 22.05 32.59
C LYS A 185 3.04 21.54 33.32
N ASN A 186 2.65 20.30 33.07
CA ASN A 186 1.59 19.64 33.84
C ASN A 186 2.12 19.07 35.17
N ARG A 187 2.14 19.91 36.22
CA ARG A 187 2.59 19.50 37.57
C ARG A 187 1.70 18.46 38.25
N LEU A 188 0.47 18.24 37.78
CA LEU A 188 -0.45 17.25 38.34
C LEU A 188 -0.04 15.82 37.95
N ASP A 189 0.50 15.63 36.73
CA ASP A 189 0.99 14.33 36.27
C ASP A 189 2.26 13.89 37.00
N GLU A 190 3.12 14.85 37.39
CA GLU A 190 4.32 14.60 38.20
C GLU A 190 3.97 14.04 39.60
N LEU A 191 2.79 14.37 40.13
CA LEU A 191 2.28 13.88 41.41
C LEU A 191 1.59 12.50 41.29
N SER A 192 1.30 12.05 40.07
CA SER A 192 0.67 10.75 39.84
C SER A 192 1.67 9.62 40.11
N ARG A 193 1.45 8.90 41.22
CA ARG A 193 2.19 7.66 41.54
C ARG A 193 1.88 6.49 40.61
N ARG A 194 0.98 6.67 39.64
CA ARG A 194 0.63 5.70 38.60
C ARG A 194 0.81 6.33 37.21
N PRO A 195 2.05 6.53 36.74
CA PRO A 195 2.27 6.85 35.33
C PRO A 195 1.79 5.69 34.42
N TYR A 196 1.72 4.47 34.96
CA TYR A 196 1.10 3.31 34.32
C TYR A 196 -0.41 3.29 34.56
N SER A 197 -1.16 3.74 33.56
CA SER A 197 -2.60 3.48 33.45
C SER A 197 -2.84 2.01 33.06
N LYS A 198 -2.62 1.09 34.01
CA LYS A 198 -2.98 -0.32 33.84
C LYS A 198 -4.47 -0.40 33.49
N GLY A 199 -4.82 -0.94 32.32
CA GLY A 199 -6.20 -1.08 31.84
C GLY A 199 -6.60 -0.23 30.62
N THR A 200 -5.68 0.53 30.01
CA THR A 200 -5.96 1.25 28.75
C THR A 200 -6.04 0.34 27.52
N GLU A 201 -5.46 -0.86 27.59
CA GLU A 201 -5.42 -1.83 26.47
C GLU A 201 -6.83 -2.19 25.99
N GLU A 202 -7.78 -2.40 26.90
CA GLU A 202 -9.16 -2.75 26.56
C GLU A 202 -9.91 -1.62 25.82
N LYS A 203 -9.48 -0.37 26.03
CA LYS A 203 -10.07 0.80 25.38
C LYS A 203 -9.42 1.12 24.04
N HIS A 204 -8.09 0.95 23.95
CA HIS A 204 -7.29 1.47 22.84
C HIS A 204 -6.66 0.38 21.95
N LEU A 205 -6.62 -0.88 22.40
CA LEU A 205 -6.14 -2.05 21.64
C LEU A 205 -7.24 -3.10 21.44
N LEU A 206 -8.35 -2.69 20.81
CA LEU A 206 -9.56 -3.51 20.62
C LEU A 206 -9.35 -4.85 19.91
N TYR A 207 -8.26 -4.99 19.15
CA TYR A 207 -7.95 -6.21 18.38
C TYR A 207 -6.64 -6.88 18.84
N GLY A 208 -6.15 -6.50 20.03
CA GLY A 208 -4.83 -6.87 20.51
C GLY A 208 -3.72 -6.04 19.87
N ARG A 209 -2.53 -6.14 20.44
CA ARG A 209 -1.34 -5.43 19.93
C ARG A 209 -0.86 -6.04 18.60
N PRO A 210 -0.35 -5.21 17.66
CA PRO A 210 0.33 -5.72 16.47
C PRO A 210 1.54 -6.59 16.84
N ALA A 211 1.63 -7.77 16.22
CA ALA A 211 2.81 -8.62 16.34
C ALA A 211 3.94 -8.12 15.43
N VAL A 212 5.15 -7.95 15.98
CA VAL A 212 6.29 -7.47 15.19
C VAL A 212 7.02 -8.66 14.54
N LEU A 213 6.97 -8.71 13.21
CA LEU A 213 7.43 -9.84 12.39
C LEU A 213 8.87 -9.68 11.86
N PHE A 214 9.68 -8.84 12.50
CA PHE A 214 11.10 -8.67 12.19
C PHE A 214 11.90 -8.40 13.47
N ARG A 215 13.21 -8.64 13.43
CA ARG A 215 14.08 -8.43 14.58
C ARG A 215 14.26 -6.94 14.84
N THR A 216 13.79 -6.47 15.99
CA THR A 216 13.96 -5.08 16.46
C THR A 216 13.84 -5.00 17.97
N LYS A 217 14.15 -3.84 18.55
CA LYS A 217 13.88 -3.50 19.95
C LYS A 217 12.85 -2.39 20.02
N TYR A 218 11.82 -2.63 20.83
CA TYR A 218 10.75 -1.66 21.03
C TYR A 218 10.09 -1.87 22.40
N SER A 219 9.46 -0.82 22.91
CA SER A 219 8.77 -0.80 24.21
C SER A 219 7.32 -0.38 24.03
N LEU A 220 6.42 -0.96 24.83
CA LEU A 220 5.03 -0.50 24.87
C LEU A 220 4.92 0.72 25.81
N LEU A 221 4.35 1.79 25.27
CA LEU A 221 4.08 3.03 26.01
C LEU A 221 2.57 3.20 26.14
N HIS A 222 2.10 3.32 27.37
CA HIS A 222 0.68 3.48 27.71
C HIS A 222 0.40 4.93 28.09
N HIS A 223 -0.67 5.48 27.54
CA HIS A 223 -1.17 6.82 27.86
C HIS A 223 -2.68 6.73 28.07
N HIS A 224 -3.26 7.76 28.71
CA HIS A 224 -4.69 7.84 28.95
C HIS A 224 -5.52 7.74 27.65
N ASP A 225 -5.03 8.34 26.56
CA ASP A 225 -5.77 8.49 25.31
C ASP A 225 -5.27 7.59 24.17
N PHE A 226 -4.12 6.94 24.33
CA PHE A 226 -3.58 6.05 23.29
C PHE A 226 -2.51 5.10 23.85
N GLU A 227 -2.18 4.08 23.06
CA GLU A 227 -1.05 3.18 23.32
C GLU A 227 -0.17 3.11 22.07
N SER A 228 1.13 2.88 22.26
CA SER A 228 2.09 2.84 21.14
C SER A 228 3.24 1.88 21.38
N GLY A 229 3.84 1.36 20.29
CA GLY A 229 5.07 0.58 20.30
C GLY A 229 6.25 1.42 19.83
N TYR A 230 7.02 1.99 20.76
CA TYR A 230 8.13 2.87 20.44
C TYR A 230 9.40 2.08 20.12
N SER A 231 9.97 2.27 18.93
CA SER A 231 11.22 1.62 18.52
C SER A 231 12.45 2.40 18.98
N GLU A 232 13.35 1.72 19.70
CA GLU A 232 14.66 2.26 20.03
C GLU A 232 15.56 2.38 18.79
N THR A 233 15.32 1.54 17.78
CA THR A 233 16.14 1.52 16.55
C THR A 233 15.78 2.67 15.61
N PHE A 234 14.49 2.96 15.45
CA PHE A 234 14.03 4.05 14.59
C PHE A 234 13.80 5.37 15.33
N GLN A 235 13.89 5.35 16.67
CA GLN A 235 13.64 6.49 17.55
C GLN A 235 12.25 7.12 17.34
N MET A 236 11.26 6.28 17.01
CA MET A 236 9.86 6.66 16.80
C MET A 236 8.94 5.44 16.96
N PRO A 237 7.61 5.63 17.11
CA PRO A 237 6.65 4.54 17.01
C PRO A 237 6.79 3.76 15.69
N LEU A 238 6.69 2.44 15.76
CA LEU A 238 6.64 1.54 14.58
C LEU A 238 5.35 1.75 13.77
#